data_AF-A0A962FQA7-F1
#
_entry.id   AF-A0A962FQA7-F1
#
_cell.length_a   1.000
_cell.length_b   1.000
_cell.length_c   1.000
_cell.angle_alpha   90.00
_cell.angle_beta   90.00
_cell.angle_gamma   90.00
#
_symmetry.space_group_name_H-M   'P 1'
#
loop_
_entity.id
_entity.type
_entity.pdbx_description
1 polymer ?
#
loop_
_entity_poly.entity_id
_entity_poly.type
_entity_poly.pdbx_seq_one_letter_code
_entity_poly.pdbx_strand_id
1 'polypeptide(L)'
;ALPDDLKAIVDACCRAVNDSMLAEYTARNQQALEQLIHEFKVEFRPLPDDVMTALRHATAEVIGEITARDAFAAKVYTSYRAFQGQAASWHRMSEIAYYERRGEPAA
;
A
#
# COMPACT_ATOMS: atom_id res chain seq x y z
N ALA A 1 0.23 13.69 32.21
CA ALA A 1 0.51 13.85 30.76
C ALA A 1 2.01 14.07 30.58
N LEU A 2 2.60 13.67 29.46
CA LEU A 2 4.02 13.93 29.16
C LEU A 2 4.28 15.44 28.96
N PRO A 3 5.48 15.96 29.31
CA PRO A 3 5.94 17.29 28.89
C PRO A 3 6.08 17.40 27.36
N ASP A 4 6.12 18.63 26.83
CA ASP A 4 6.03 18.87 25.39
C ASP A 4 7.27 18.43 24.60
N ASP A 5 8.45 18.51 25.20
CA ASP A 5 9.69 17.96 24.64
C ASP A 5 9.60 16.44 24.49
N LEU A 6 9.06 15.74 25.50
CA LEU A 6 8.86 14.29 25.44
C LEU A 6 7.78 13.90 24.41
N LYS A 7 6.71 14.70 24.25
CA LYS A 7 5.74 14.48 23.15
C LYS A 7 6.40 14.62 21.78
N ALA A 8 7.25 15.63 21.61
CA ALA A 8 7.98 15.85 20.37
C ALA A 8 8.96 14.71 20.06
N ILE A 9 9.65 14.19 21.08
CA ILE A 9 10.50 13.00 20.93
C ILE A 9 9.68 11.79 20.46
N VAL A 10 8.51 11.55 21.04
CA VAL A 10 7.63 10.44 20.63
C VAL A 10 7.21 10.60 19.16
N ASP A 11 6.72 11.77 18.75
CA ASP A 11 6.33 12.02 17.35
C ASP A 11 7.50 11.81 16.37
N ALA A 12 8.69 12.32 16.71
CA ALA A 12 9.89 12.15 15.90
C ALA A 12 10.29 10.67 15.77
N CYS A 13 10.28 9.92 16.88
CA CYS A 13 10.56 8.49 16.87
C CYS A 13 9.54 7.71 16.02
N CYS A 14 8.25 8.00 16.16
CA CYS A 14 7.20 7.34 15.38
C CYS A 14 7.39 7.55 13.87
N ARG A 15 7.72 8.77 13.43
CA ARG A 15 8.00 9.08 12.03
C ARG A 15 9.26 8.36 11.53
N ALA A 16 10.36 8.45 12.28
CA ALA A 16 11.61 7.82 11.90
C ALA A 16 11.47 6.29 11.76
N VAL A 17 10.73 5.65 12.67
CA VAL A 17 10.48 4.20 12.61
C VAL A 17 9.56 3.84 11.45
N ASN A 18 8.50 4.62 11.20
CA ASN A 18 7.62 4.42 10.04
C ASN A 18 8.41 4.38 8.72
N ASP A 19 9.34 5.32 8.54
CA ASP A 19 10.13 5.44 7.32
C ASP A 19 11.21 4.35 7.24
N SER A 20 11.91 4.10 8.35
CA SER A 20 13.00 3.11 8.41
C SER A 20 12.47 1.69 8.18
N MET A 21 11.31 1.37 8.75
CA MET A 21 10.67 0.06 8.59
C MET A 21 10.30 -0.21 7.13
N LEU A 22 9.69 0.76 6.43
CA LEU A 22 9.34 0.59 5.02
C LEU A 22 10.58 0.42 4.13
N ALA A 23 11.64 1.18 4.41
CA ALA A 23 12.92 1.05 3.69
C ALA A 23 13.56 -0.33 3.90
N GLU A 24 13.54 -0.83 5.14
CA GLU A 24 14.07 -2.15 5.48
C GLU A 24 13.28 -3.28 4.80
N TYR A 25 11.94 -3.22 4.80
CA TYR A 25 11.12 -4.19 4.07
C TYR A 25 11.41 -4.16 2.57
N THR A 26 11.57 -2.98 1.98
CA THR A 26 11.89 -2.84 0.55
C THR A 26 13.21 -3.54 0.21
N ALA A 27 14.24 -3.38 1.04
CA ALA A 27 15.53 -4.03 0.82
C ALA A 27 15.48 -5.56 1.08
N ARG A 28 14.81 -5.99 2.15
CA ARG A 28 14.82 -7.39 2.58
C ARG A 28 13.84 -8.28 1.84
N ASN A 29 12.71 -7.75 1.37
CA ASN A 29 11.72 -8.53 0.63
C ASN A 29 12.29 -9.08 -0.69
N GLN A 30 13.18 -8.33 -1.36
CA GLN A 30 13.88 -8.82 -2.55
C GLN A 30 14.72 -10.06 -2.23
N GLN A 31 15.51 -10.02 -1.15
CA GLN A 31 16.35 -11.15 -0.74
C GLN A 31 15.51 -12.36 -0.31
N ALA A 32 14.40 -12.13 0.38
CA ALA A 32 13.47 -13.18 0.77
C ALA A 32 12.80 -13.83 -0.45
N LEU A 33 12.40 -13.03 -1.45
CA LEU A 33 11.80 -13.54 -2.69
C LEU A 33 12.76 -14.49 -3.42
N GLU A 34 14.04 -14.13 -3.54
CA GLU A 34 15.08 -14.98 -4.14
C GLU A 34 15.20 -16.32 -3.41
N GLN A 35 15.20 -16.32 -2.06
CA GLN A 35 15.24 -17.56 -1.27
C GLN A 35 13.99 -18.41 -1.49
N LEU A 36 12.80 -17.80 -1.49
CA LEU A 36 11.53 -18.49 -1.72
C LEU A 36 11.52 -19.20 -3.09
N ILE A 37 12.02 -18.55 -4.14
CA ILE A 37 12.06 -19.12 -5.49
C ILE A 37 13.17 -20.19 -5.61
N HIS A 38 14.39 -19.88 -5.18
CA HIS A 38 15.55 -20.69 -5.51
C HIS A 38 15.84 -21.81 -4.51
N GLU A 39 15.59 -21.58 -3.23
CA GLU A 39 15.80 -22.58 -2.18
C GLU A 39 14.52 -23.39 -1.93
N PHE A 40 13.42 -22.70 -1.64
CA PHE A 40 12.16 -23.33 -1.24
C PHE A 40 11.25 -23.73 -2.40
N LYS A 41 11.62 -23.35 -3.63
CA LYS A 41 10.89 -23.68 -4.87
C LYS A 41 9.40 -23.28 -4.82
N VAL A 42 9.11 -22.15 -4.18
CA VAL A 42 7.75 -21.60 -4.10
C VAL A 42 7.30 -21.11 -5.47
N GLU A 43 6.10 -21.52 -5.87
CA GLU A 43 5.47 -21.05 -7.09
C GLU A 43 4.54 -19.86 -6.78
N PHE A 44 4.90 -18.67 -7.25
CA PHE A 44 4.07 -17.48 -7.11
C PHE A 44 3.04 -17.40 -8.22
N ARG A 45 1.77 -17.21 -7.86
CA ARG A 45 0.66 -17.08 -8.81
C ARG A 45 -0.19 -15.86 -8.47
N PRO A 46 -0.65 -15.11 -9.49
CA PRO A 46 -1.65 -14.10 -9.25
C PRO A 46 -2.97 -14.76 -8.80
N LEU A 47 -3.76 -14.01 -8.02
CA LEU A 47 -5.14 -14.39 -7.79
C LEU A 47 -5.92 -14.34 -9.12
N PRO A 48 -6.86 -15.26 -9.35
CA PRO A 48 -7.73 -15.21 -10.53
C PRO A 48 -8.51 -13.89 -10.66
N ASP A 49 -8.79 -13.46 -11.89
CA ASP A 49 -9.45 -12.17 -12.17
C ASP A 49 -10.89 -12.10 -11.60
N ASP A 50 -11.61 -13.22 -11.60
CA ASP A 50 -12.96 -13.33 -11.03
C ASP A 50 -12.93 -13.18 -9.51
N VAL A 51 -11.92 -13.75 -8.84
CA VAL A 51 -11.67 -13.56 -7.41
C VAL A 51 -11.35 -12.09 -7.12
N MET A 52 -10.47 -11.46 -7.90
CA MET A 52 -10.15 -10.03 -7.73
C MET A 52 -11.36 -9.13 -7.95
N THR A 53 -12.23 -9.48 -8.89
CA THR A 53 -13.49 -8.77 -9.16
C THR A 53 -14.45 -8.92 -7.99
N ALA A 54 -14.65 -10.13 -7.47
CA ALA A 54 -15.48 -10.39 -6.30
C ALA A 54 -15.02 -9.61 -5.07
N LEU A 55 -13.70 -9.58 -4.80
CA LEU A 55 -13.12 -8.82 -3.69
C LEU A 55 -13.35 -7.31 -3.83
N ARG A 56 -13.29 -6.76 -5.05
CA ARG A 56 -13.60 -5.34 -5.31
C ARG A 56 -15.05 -5.02 -5.00
N HIS A 57 -15.99 -5.88 -5.41
CA HIS A 57 -17.41 -5.69 -5.12
C HIS A 57 -17.69 -5.76 -3.61
N ALA A 58 -17.18 -6.79 -2.93
CA ALA A 58 -17.33 -6.93 -1.48
C ALA A 58 -16.74 -5.73 -0.71
N THR A 59 -15.59 -5.21 -1.16
CA THR A 59 -14.98 -4.01 -0.57
C THR A 59 -15.90 -2.79 -0.70
N ALA A 60 -16.53 -2.60 -1.87
CA ALA A 60 -17.44 -1.48 -2.09
C ALA A 60 -18.70 -1.58 -1.20
N GLU A 61 -19.25 -2.78 -1.06
CA GLU A 61 -20.40 -3.05 -0.19
C GLU A 61 -20.08 -2.75 1.29
N VAL A 62 -19.00 -3.33 1.82
CA VAL A 62 -18.61 -3.15 3.23
C VAL A 62 -18.31 -1.69 3.54
N ILE A 63 -17.60 -0.98 2.65
CA ILE A 63 -17.35 0.46 2.84
C ILE A 63 -18.65 1.26 2.76
N GLY A 64 -19.55 0.91 1.85
CA GLY A 64 -20.88 1.51 1.74
C GLY A 64 -21.66 1.39 3.06
N GLU A 65 -21.69 0.20 3.65
CA GLU A 65 -22.32 -0.03 4.95
C GLU A 65 -21.68 0.78 6.07
N ILE A 66 -20.35 0.81 6.16
CA ILE A 66 -19.63 1.55 7.21
C ILE A 66 -19.95 3.04 7.11
N THR A 67 -19.83 3.60 5.90
CA THR A 67 -20.05 5.04 5.66
C THR A 67 -21.52 5.45 5.81
N ALA A 68 -22.47 4.54 5.55
CA ALA A 68 -23.89 4.80 5.82
C ALA A 68 -24.21 4.84 7.32
N ARG A 69 -23.44 4.14 8.15
CA ARG A 69 -23.66 4.01 9.59
C ARG A 69 -22.87 5.04 10.42
N ASP A 70 -21.77 5.57 9.89
CA ASP A 70 -20.88 6.51 10.59
C ASP A 70 -20.49 7.71 9.71
N ALA A 71 -20.94 8.90 10.11
CA ALA A 71 -20.66 10.16 9.43
C ALA A 71 -19.17 10.54 9.44
N PHE A 72 -18.42 10.18 10.48
CA PHE A 72 -16.97 10.39 10.51
C PHE A 72 -16.28 9.46 9.52
N ALA A 73 -16.67 8.19 9.47
CA ALA A 73 -16.16 7.25 8.47
C ALA A 73 -16.47 7.72 7.04
N ALA A 74 -17.68 8.23 6.78
CA ALA A 74 -18.05 8.83 5.50
C ALA A 74 -17.14 10.00 5.11
N LYS A 75 -16.84 10.90 6.07
CA LYS A 75 -15.92 12.02 5.85
C LYS A 75 -14.51 11.55 5.52
N VAL A 76 -13.98 10.58 6.28
CA VAL A 76 -12.64 10.00 6.05
C VAL A 76 -12.58 9.33 4.68
N TYR A 77 -13.58 8.51 4.33
CA TYR A 77 -13.61 7.82 3.05
C TYR A 77 -13.68 8.79 1.87
N THR A 78 -14.47 9.86 1.98
CA THR A 78 -14.54 10.91 0.96
C THR A 78 -13.17 11.56 0.73
N SER A 79 -12.48 11.94 1.80
CA SER A 79 -11.12 12.51 1.74
C SER A 79 -10.12 11.53 1.11
N TYR A 80 -10.13 10.28 1.59
CA TYR A 80 -9.27 9.21 1.09
C TYR A 80 -9.46 8.97 -0.41
N ARG A 81 -10.71 8.86 -0.88
CA ARG A 81 -11.03 8.61 -2.30
C ARG A 81 -10.60 9.76 -3.19
N ALA A 82 -10.78 11.00 -2.74
CA ALA A 82 -10.32 12.17 -3.48
C ALA A 82 -8.79 12.14 -3.65
N PHE A 83 -8.04 11.84 -2.58
CA PHE A 83 -6.59 11.70 -2.67
C PHE A 83 -6.15 10.51 -3.52
N GLN A 84 -6.80 9.34 -3.36
CA GLN A 84 -6.51 8.14 -4.14
C GLN A 84 -6.63 8.40 -5.64
N GLY A 85 -7.65 9.14 -6.09
CA GLY A 85 -7.83 9.50 -7.49
C GLY A 85 -6.68 10.35 -8.04
N GLN A 86 -6.25 11.36 -7.27
CA GLN A 86 -5.12 12.22 -7.64
C GLN A 86 -3.81 11.43 -7.69
N ALA A 87 -3.52 10.65 -6.65
CA ALA A 87 -2.33 9.82 -6.56
C ALA A 87 -2.27 8.77 -7.68
N ALA A 88 -3.38 8.10 -7.99
CA ALA A 88 -3.44 7.13 -9.08
C ALA A 88 -3.18 7.78 -10.45
N SER A 89 -3.68 8.99 -10.67
CA SER A 89 -3.39 9.73 -11.90
C SER A 89 -1.90 10.07 -12.02
N TRP A 90 -1.28 10.55 -10.93
CA TRP A 90 0.15 10.83 -10.88
C TRP A 90 0.99 9.57 -11.13
N HIS A 91 0.77 8.50 -10.36
CA HIS A 91 1.54 7.26 -10.46
C HIS A 91 1.50 6.62 -11.85
N ARG A 92 0.39 6.75 -12.59
CA ARG A 92 0.31 6.29 -13.99
C ARG A 92 1.29 7.01 -14.91
N MET A 93 1.52 8.30 -14.70
CA MET A 93 2.40 9.11 -15.54
C MET A 93 3.86 9.09 -15.07
N SER A 94 4.11 8.80 -13.79
CA SER A 94 5.44 8.75 -13.19
C SER A 94 5.94 7.31 -13.01
N GLU A 95 5.59 6.66 -11.90
CA GLU A 95 6.17 5.39 -11.46
C GLU A 95 5.87 4.23 -12.43
N ILE A 96 4.60 4.04 -12.80
CA ILE A 96 4.21 2.93 -13.68
C ILE A 96 4.88 3.10 -15.04
N ALA A 97 4.81 4.30 -15.61
CA ALA A 97 5.43 4.62 -16.89
C ALA A 97 6.96 4.51 -16.88
N TYR A 98 7.60 4.72 -15.72
CA TYR A 98 9.02 4.46 -15.55
C TYR A 98 9.31 2.96 -15.48
N TYR A 99 8.58 2.18 -14.67
CA TYR A 99 8.81 0.73 -14.55
C TYR A 99 8.58 -0.01 -15.86
N GLU A 100 7.56 0.35 -16.63
CA GLU A 100 7.29 -0.23 -17.95
C GLU A 100 8.42 0.02 -18.95
N ARG A 101 9.12 1.15 -18.85
CA ARG A 101 10.24 1.51 -19.75
C ARG A 101 11.60 1.07 -19.23
N ARG A 102 11.75 0.91 -17.92
CA ARG A 102 13.01 0.54 -17.26
C ARG A 102 13.34 -0.94 -17.46
N GLY A 103 12.34 -1.80 -17.60
CA GLY A 103 12.58 -3.21 -17.95
C GLY A 103 13.21 -3.32 -19.33
N GLU A 104 14.29 -4.09 -19.48
CA GLU A 104 14.66 -4.62 -20.80
C GLU A 104 13.47 -5.41 -21.36
N PRO A 105 13.20 -5.34 -22.68
CA PRO A 105 12.18 -6.20 -23.28
C PRO A 105 12.51 -7.66 -22.94
N ALA A 106 11.52 -8.38 -22.40
CA ALA A 106 11.68 -9.79 -22.04
C ALA A 106 12.31 -10.56 -23.21
N ALA A 107 13.44 -11.21 -22.94
CA ALA A 107 14.06 -12.18 -23.85
C ALA A 107 13.21 -13.45 -23.94
#